data_AF-A0A2X2SXK7-F1
#
_entry.id   AF-A0A2X2SXK7-F1
#
_cell.length_a   1.000
_cell.length_b   1.000
_cell.length_c   1.000
_cell.angle_alpha   90.00
_cell.angle_beta   90.00
_cell.angle_gamma   90.00
#
_symmetry.space_group_name_H-M   'P 1'
#
loop_
_entity.id
_entity.type
_entity.pdbx_description
1 polymer ?
#
loop_
_entity_poly.entity_id
_entity_poly.type
_entity_poly.pdbx_seq_one_letter_code
_entity_poly.pdbx_strand_id
1 'polypeptide(L)'
;MLKLANLAPSLMDKLAQDELTVEQCQALCLEDDHARQAEILDTVKASWSNAPAHLIKRAITETEMRTDNAKFRFIGRDAYEAAGGYVREDLFSQDEGDGTADSVLVERLVQEKLERIALDIQQQEGWAWSRGRAARIWYHGEDGKEFVQPNEPDPVYTPEQQKRLDELREQWDSYDSRCDETDVLEAEIEAIELVAEVSAWTAEMKSGAGVMVSLYEGQVYVQRGVRLKADMPEETVTSSVTVPFTSRQPDAAEGISVPLLTKMTSERTLAVQAALMQQPEKAVALMAFCTACSVDGVQTRDMGHTSRSTLDAVEAAIGFHLRDWWQPTKDNYFGSLKHPQIVASLKEAGLTGAAGDAEKMKKGDAAAHAEHFMQHTRWVPAWLKGPESAGKADADDAVSDTDSTDNDTTNTAHAA
;
A
#
# COMPACT_ATOMS: atom_id res chain seq x y z
N MET A 1 -36.26 -31.64 -2.48
CA MET A 1 -35.98 -32.11 -3.85
C MET A 1 -36.46 -31.07 -4.89
N LEU A 2 -35.97 -29.83 -4.80
CA LEU A 2 -36.29 -28.74 -5.73
C LEU A 2 -35.05 -28.21 -6.49
N LYS A 3 -33.88 -28.85 -6.29
CA LYS A 3 -32.56 -28.30 -6.64
C LYS A 3 -31.94 -28.79 -7.96
N LEU A 4 -32.63 -29.66 -8.72
CA LEU A 4 -32.20 -30.10 -10.07
C LEU A 4 -33.09 -29.53 -11.18
N ALA A 5 -34.05 -28.66 -10.84
CA ALA A 5 -35.03 -28.14 -11.79
C ALA A 5 -34.41 -27.24 -12.87
N ASN A 6 -33.20 -26.73 -12.63
CA ASN A 6 -32.46 -25.81 -13.49
C ASN A 6 -31.35 -26.52 -14.31
N LEU A 7 -31.32 -27.85 -14.30
CA LEU A 7 -30.29 -28.63 -14.99
C LEU A 7 -30.71 -28.90 -16.44
N ALA A 8 -29.80 -28.74 -17.40
CA ALA A 8 -30.07 -29.00 -18.80
C ALA A 8 -30.64 -30.42 -19.02
N PRO A 9 -31.64 -30.61 -19.91
CA PRO A 9 -32.23 -31.92 -20.16
C PRO A 9 -31.20 -32.98 -20.58
N SER A 10 -30.19 -32.59 -21.35
CA SER A 10 -29.08 -33.46 -21.76
C SER A 10 -28.19 -33.92 -20.60
N LEU A 11 -28.07 -33.11 -19.54
CA LEU A 11 -27.32 -33.44 -18.33
C LEU A 11 -28.14 -34.31 -17.37
N MET A 12 -29.46 -34.13 -17.36
CA MET A 12 -30.39 -35.02 -16.66
C MET A 12 -30.35 -36.44 -17.25
N ASP A 13 -30.28 -36.56 -18.58
CA ASP A 13 -30.14 -37.86 -19.26
C ASP A 13 -28.82 -38.55 -18.90
N LYS A 14 -27.72 -37.79 -18.80
CA LYS A 14 -26.41 -38.30 -18.36
C LYS A 14 -26.38 -38.72 -16.90
N LEU A 15 -27.10 -38.01 -16.02
CA LEU A 15 -27.30 -38.42 -14.63
C LEU A 15 -28.11 -39.72 -14.54
N ALA A 16 -29.16 -39.86 -15.37
CA ALA A 16 -29.96 -41.08 -15.44
C ALA A 16 -29.19 -42.31 -15.96
N GLN A 17 -28.08 -42.09 -16.66
CA GLN A 17 -27.17 -43.12 -17.18
C GLN A 17 -25.96 -43.38 -16.25
N ASP A 18 -25.94 -42.82 -15.03
CA ASP A 18 -24.81 -42.89 -14.08
C ASP A 18 -23.47 -42.32 -14.63
N GLU A 19 -23.52 -41.46 -15.66
CA GLU A 19 -22.32 -40.80 -16.24
C GLU A 19 -21.93 -39.50 -15.53
N LEU A 20 -22.79 -39.02 -14.63
CA LEU A 20 -22.62 -37.81 -13.82
C LEU A 20 -23.00 -38.11 -12.36
N THR A 21 -22.27 -37.52 -11.42
CA THR A 21 -22.62 -37.62 -10.00
C THR A 21 -23.56 -36.48 -9.59
N VAL A 22 -24.32 -36.72 -8.52
CA VAL A 22 -25.23 -35.71 -7.95
C VAL A 22 -24.47 -34.43 -7.56
N GLU A 23 -23.23 -34.54 -7.07
CA GLU A 23 -22.40 -33.38 -6.71
C GLU A 23 -21.97 -32.55 -7.93
N GLN A 24 -21.67 -33.20 -9.06
CA GLN A 24 -21.37 -32.50 -10.32
C GLN A 24 -22.59 -31.75 -10.84
N CYS A 25 -23.77 -32.38 -10.79
CA CYS A 25 -25.03 -31.74 -11.17
C CYS A 25 -25.35 -30.55 -10.25
N GLN A 26 -25.10 -30.65 -8.94
CA GLN A 26 -25.27 -29.53 -8.02
C GLN A 26 -24.33 -28.36 -8.33
N ALA A 27 -23.09 -28.62 -8.76
CA ALA A 27 -22.18 -27.57 -9.20
C ALA A 27 -22.64 -26.90 -10.51
N LEU A 28 -23.11 -27.69 -11.48
CA LEU A 28 -23.64 -27.16 -12.76
C LEU A 28 -24.92 -26.34 -12.58
N CYS A 29 -25.73 -26.63 -11.57
CA CYS A 29 -26.91 -25.83 -11.24
C CYS A 29 -26.60 -24.40 -10.75
N LEU A 30 -25.32 -24.05 -10.55
CA LEU A 30 -24.91 -22.66 -10.27
C LEU A 30 -24.95 -21.76 -11.53
N GLU A 31 -24.93 -22.37 -12.72
CA GLU A 31 -25.09 -21.70 -14.01
C GLU A 31 -26.54 -21.85 -14.48
N ASP A 32 -27.19 -20.78 -14.93
CA ASP A 32 -28.59 -20.80 -15.37
C ASP A 32 -28.77 -21.16 -16.86
N ASP A 33 -27.70 -21.01 -17.68
CA ASP A 33 -27.74 -21.33 -19.10
C ASP A 33 -27.39 -22.81 -19.37
N HIS A 34 -28.37 -23.55 -19.86
CA HIS A 34 -28.23 -24.96 -20.24
C HIS A 34 -27.12 -25.23 -21.28
N ALA A 35 -26.86 -24.32 -22.21
CA ALA A 35 -25.78 -24.47 -23.20
C ALA A 35 -24.40 -24.33 -22.54
N ARG A 36 -24.25 -23.34 -21.66
CA ARG A 36 -23.02 -23.08 -20.92
C ARG A 36 -22.74 -24.16 -19.88
N GLN A 37 -23.76 -24.72 -19.22
CA GLN A 37 -23.62 -25.91 -18.37
C GLN A 37 -22.95 -27.08 -19.11
N ALA A 38 -23.35 -27.33 -20.36
CA ALA A 38 -22.76 -28.40 -21.18
C ALA A 38 -21.32 -28.07 -21.60
N GLU A 39 -21.05 -26.82 -22.02
CA GLU A 39 -19.71 -26.37 -22.40
C GLU A 39 -18.71 -26.44 -21.24
N ILE A 40 -19.11 -26.01 -20.04
CA ILE A 40 -18.28 -26.07 -18.83
C ILE A 40 -17.96 -27.53 -18.49
N LEU A 41 -18.96 -28.40 -18.55
CA LEU A 41 -18.75 -29.82 -18.29
C LEU A 41 -17.76 -30.43 -19.30
N ASP A 42 -17.91 -30.13 -20.59
CA ASP A 42 -17.03 -30.65 -21.65
C ASP A 42 -15.61 -30.10 -21.52
N THR A 43 -15.46 -28.82 -21.18
CA THR A 43 -14.16 -28.16 -20.94
C THR A 43 -13.43 -28.76 -19.74
N VAL A 44 -14.15 -28.99 -18.64
CA VAL A 44 -13.58 -29.62 -17.45
C VAL A 44 -13.25 -31.09 -17.72
N LYS A 45 -14.10 -31.82 -18.46
CA LYS A 45 -13.85 -33.22 -18.87
C LYS A 45 -12.65 -33.37 -19.80
N ALA A 46 -12.41 -32.40 -20.68
CA ALA A 46 -11.24 -32.36 -21.55
C ALA A 46 -9.92 -32.23 -20.76
N SER A 47 -9.95 -31.50 -19.64
CA SER A 47 -8.78 -31.32 -18.78
C SER A 47 -8.64 -32.41 -17.70
N TRP A 48 -9.77 -32.92 -17.22
CA TRP A 48 -9.88 -33.91 -16.15
C TRP A 48 -11.03 -34.87 -16.47
N SER A 49 -10.72 -36.09 -16.88
CA SER A 49 -11.74 -37.08 -17.30
C SER A 49 -12.87 -37.33 -16.29
N ASN A 50 -12.56 -37.24 -14.98
CA ASN A 50 -13.53 -37.42 -13.90
C ASN A 50 -14.30 -36.13 -13.53
N ALA A 51 -13.93 -34.97 -14.08
CA ALA A 51 -14.57 -33.67 -13.85
C ALA A 51 -15.07 -33.44 -12.41
N PRO A 52 -14.20 -33.42 -11.39
CA PRO A 52 -14.63 -33.32 -10.00
C PRO A 52 -15.42 -32.03 -9.74
N ALA A 53 -16.44 -32.09 -8.89
CA ALA A 53 -17.41 -31.01 -8.68
C ALA A 53 -16.79 -29.66 -8.29
N HIS A 54 -15.67 -29.66 -7.55
CA HIS A 54 -14.97 -28.43 -7.17
C HIS A 54 -14.30 -27.72 -8.37
N LEU A 55 -13.87 -28.45 -9.41
CA LEU A 55 -13.32 -27.85 -10.63
C LEU A 55 -14.41 -27.31 -11.54
N ILE A 56 -15.57 -27.98 -11.59
CA ILE A 56 -16.76 -27.44 -12.27
C ILE A 56 -17.19 -26.14 -11.59
N LYS A 57 -17.28 -26.14 -10.26
CA LYS A 57 -17.58 -24.94 -9.49
C LYS A 57 -16.56 -23.84 -9.75
N ARG A 58 -15.25 -24.17 -9.78
CA ARG A 58 -14.20 -23.21 -10.11
C ARG A 58 -14.35 -22.64 -11.50
N ALA A 59 -14.61 -23.46 -12.52
CA ALA A 59 -14.78 -23.01 -13.90
C ALA A 59 -15.96 -22.05 -14.08
N ILE A 60 -17.04 -22.23 -13.30
CA ILE A 60 -18.16 -21.28 -13.24
C ILE A 60 -17.71 -19.98 -12.56
N THR A 61 -17.16 -20.09 -11.34
CA THR A 61 -16.83 -18.92 -10.51
C THR A 61 -15.59 -18.12 -10.95
N GLU A 62 -14.69 -18.72 -11.73
CA GLU A 62 -13.45 -18.06 -12.20
C GLU A 62 -13.74 -16.97 -13.24
N THR A 63 -14.87 -17.08 -13.95
CA THR A 63 -15.40 -16.03 -14.83
C THR A 63 -16.29 -15.03 -14.10
N GLU A 64 -16.46 -15.18 -12.79
CA GLU A 64 -17.39 -14.39 -12.01
C GLU A 64 -16.67 -13.53 -10.97
N MET A 65 -17.12 -12.30 -10.86
CA MET A 65 -16.64 -11.30 -9.91
C MET A 65 -17.78 -10.92 -8.98
N ARG A 66 -17.52 -10.88 -7.67
CA ARG A 66 -18.50 -10.40 -6.70
C ARG A 66 -18.88 -8.95 -6.97
N THR A 67 -20.14 -8.59 -6.74
CA THR A 67 -20.65 -7.22 -6.89
C THR A 67 -20.02 -6.23 -5.90
N ASP A 68 -19.47 -6.73 -4.79
CA ASP A 68 -18.70 -5.96 -3.81
C ASP A 68 -17.29 -5.55 -4.30
N ASN A 69 -16.84 -6.05 -5.44
CA ASN A 69 -15.52 -5.75 -5.96
C ASN A 69 -15.43 -4.27 -6.38
N ALA A 70 -14.29 -3.65 -6.09
CA ALA A 70 -14.00 -2.26 -6.43
C ALA A 70 -14.20 -1.96 -7.94
N LYS A 71 -13.86 -2.90 -8.83
CA LYS A 71 -14.07 -2.77 -10.28
C LYS A 71 -15.56 -2.71 -10.65
N PHE A 72 -16.39 -3.55 -10.03
CA PHE A 72 -17.84 -3.58 -10.27
C PHE A 72 -18.52 -2.32 -9.74
N ARG A 73 -18.16 -1.90 -8.52
CA ARG A 73 -18.66 -0.63 -7.94
C ARG A 73 -18.23 0.58 -8.77
N PHE A 74 -17.01 0.56 -9.32
CA PHE A 74 -16.51 1.64 -10.15
C PHE A 74 -17.35 1.84 -11.42
N ILE A 75 -17.79 0.76 -12.10
CA ILE A 75 -18.67 0.90 -13.27
C ILE A 75 -20.11 1.24 -12.86
N GLY A 76 -20.59 0.65 -11.76
CA GLY A 76 -21.97 0.73 -11.29
C GLY A 76 -22.87 -0.32 -11.95
N ARG A 77 -23.88 -0.80 -11.19
CA ARG A 77 -24.83 -1.83 -11.63
C ARG A 77 -25.60 -1.41 -12.89
N ASP A 78 -26.11 -0.18 -12.93
CA ASP A 78 -26.90 0.31 -14.06
C ASP A 78 -26.11 0.31 -15.37
N ALA A 79 -24.82 0.69 -15.32
CA ALA A 79 -23.95 0.70 -16.50
C ALA A 79 -23.61 -0.72 -16.96
N TYR A 80 -23.44 -1.64 -16.01
CA TYR A 80 -23.20 -3.05 -16.29
C TYR A 80 -24.42 -3.70 -16.96
N GLU A 81 -25.61 -3.48 -16.43
CA GLU A 81 -26.86 -4.01 -17.00
C GLU A 81 -27.20 -3.37 -18.35
N ALA A 82 -26.95 -2.06 -18.52
CA ALA A 82 -27.12 -1.37 -19.81
C ALA A 82 -26.19 -1.92 -20.90
N ALA A 83 -25.02 -2.44 -20.53
CA ALA A 83 -24.09 -3.11 -21.43
C ALA A 83 -24.47 -4.58 -21.73
N GLY A 84 -25.63 -5.03 -21.25
CA GLY A 84 -26.13 -6.39 -21.42
C GLY A 84 -25.60 -7.37 -20.37
N GLY A 85 -24.95 -6.89 -19.31
CA GLY A 85 -24.53 -7.70 -18.18
C GLY A 85 -25.71 -8.11 -17.31
N TYR A 86 -25.63 -9.29 -16.70
CA TYR A 86 -26.63 -9.78 -15.77
C TYR A 86 -25.98 -10.06 -14.42
N VAL A 87 -26.51 -9.44 -13.36
CA VAL A 87 -26.07 -9.72 -11.99
C VAL A 87 -26.82 -10.94 -11.48
N ARG A 88 -26.06 -12.00 -11.19
CA ARG A 88 -26.59 -13.22 -10.58
C ARG A 88 -26.62 -13.02 -9.08
N GLU A 89 -27.81 -12.80 -8.53
CA GLU A 89 -28.05 -12.65 -7.09
C GLU A 89 -27.72 -13.96 -6.34
N ASP A 90 -26.99 -13.86 -5.23
CA ASP A 90 -26.71 -15.02 -4.39
C ASP A 90 -27.91 -15.35 -3.50
N LEU A 91 -28.66 -16.39 -3.89
CA LEU A 91 -29.83 -16.90 -3.18
C LEU A 91 -29.55 -17.42 -1.76
N PHE A 92 -28.28 -17.50 -1.34
CA PHE A 92 -27.87 -17.93 0.00
C PHE A 92 -27.32 -16.79 0.87
N SER A 93 -27.18 -15.58 0.33
CA SER A 93 -26.75 -14.40 1.07
C SER A 93 -27.90 -13.85 1.93
N GLN A 94 -27.57 -13.30 3.11
CA GLN A 94 -28.55 -12.66 3.99
C GLN A 94 -28.76 -11.16 3.66
N ASP A 95 -27.91 -10.59 2.81
CA ASP A 95 -27.89 -9.17 2.46
C ASP A 95 -28.45 -8.96 1.04
N GLU A 96 -29.40 -8.02 0.89
CA GLU A 96 -29.90 -7.59 -0.43
C GLU A 96 -28.76 -6.95 -1.24
N GLY A 97 -28.40 -7.54 -2.39
CA GLY A 97 -27.38 -7.02 -3.32
C GLY A 97 -26.06 -7.79 -3.38
N ASP A 98 -25.93 -8.90 -2.64
CA ASP A 98 -24.81 -9.83 -2.81
C ASP A 98 -25.04 -10.71 -4.03
N GLY A 99 -24.05 -10.76 -4.91
CA GLY A 99 -24.18 -11.44 -6.18
C GLY A 99 -22.88 -11.45 -6.96
N THR A 100 -22.95 -12.01 -8.16
CA THR A 100 -21.81 -12.14 -9.05
C THR A 100 -22.12 -11.61 -10.44
N ALA A 101 -21.10 -11.08 -11.09
CA ALA A 101 -21.14 -10.52 -12.41
C ALA A 101 -20.01 -11.10 -13.26
N ASP A 102 -20.19 -11.15 -14.58
CA ASP A 102 -19.17 -11.56 -15.53
C ASP A 102 -17.94 -10.64 -15.43
N SER A 103 -16.80 -11.22 -15.03
CA SER A 103 -15.53 -10.49 -14.83
C SER A 103 -14.98 -9.91 -16.12
N VAL A 104 -15.17 -10.57 -17.26
CA VAL A 104 -14.67 -10.12 -18.57
C VAL A 104 -15.42 -8.87 -19.02
N LEU A 105 -16.75 -8.87 -18.86
CA LEU A 105 -17.56 -7.70 -19.16
C LEU A 105 -17.22 -6.53 -18.23
N VAL A 106 -17.03 -6.80 -16.94
CA VAL A 106 -16.61 -5.77 -15.97
C VAL A 106 -15.27 -5.17 -16.38
N GLU A 107 -14.26 -5.99 -16.69
CA GLU A 107 -12.94 -5.50 -17.09
C GLU A 107 -12.98 -4.65 -18.36
N ARG A 108 -13.77 -5.05 -19.35
CA ARG A 108 -13.98 -4.25 -20.56
C ARG A 108 -14.60 -2.90 -20.25
N LEU A 109 -15.67 -2.87 -19.45
CA LEU A 109 -16.36 -1.61 -19.09
C LEU A 109 -15.49 -0.70 -18.21
N VAL A 110 -14.69 -1.27 -17.31
CA VAL A 110 -13.69 -0.52 -16.54
C VAL A 110 -12.69 0.15 -17.49
N GLN A 111 -12.15 -0.61 -18.44
CA GLN A 111 -11.21 -0.10 -19.44
C GLN A 111 -11.82 1.04 -20.26
N GLU A 112 -13.01 0.84 -20.83
CA GLU A 112 -13.73 1.86 -21.59
C GLU A 112 -14.02 3.12 -20.76
N LYS A 113 -14.42 2.95 -19.50
CA LYS A 113 -14.68 4.08 -18.58
C LYS A 113 -13.40 4.86 -18.26
N LEU A 114 -12.28 4.16 -18.01
CA LEU A 114 -10.98 4.79 -17.77
C LEU A 114 -10.46 5.53 -19.01
N GLU A 115 -10.61 4.94 -20.19
CA GLU A 115 -10.24 5.59 -21.46
C GLU A 115 -11.05 6.85 -21.72
N ARG A 116 -12.35 6.83 -21.45
CA ARG A 116 -13.21 8.03 -21.56
C ARG A 116 -12.74 9.14 -20.61
N ILE A 117 -12.48 8.81 -19.35
CA ILE A 117 -11.96 9.79 -18.38
C ILE A 117 -10.61 10.35 -18.84
N ALA A 118 -9.72 9.50 -19.35
CA ALA A 118 -8.42 9.93 -19.85
C ALA A 118 -8.55 10.88 -21.06
N LEU A 119 -9.49 10.59 -21.97
CA LEU A 119 -9.78 11.45 -23.12
C LEU A 119 -10.36 12.80 -22.71
N ASP A 120 -11.28 12.81 -21.75
CA ASP A 120 -11.87 14.04 -21.23
C ASP A 120 -10.79 14.96 -20.63
N ILE A 121 -9.87 14.38 -19.83
CA ILE A 121 -8.73 15.12 -19.26
C ILE A 121 -7.79 15.61 -20.36
N GLN A 122 -7.52 14.79 -21.38
CA GLN A 122 -6.71 15.22 -22.52
C GLN A 122 -7.29 16.44 -23.23
N GLN A 123 -8.60 16.44 -23.49
CA GLN A 123 -9.25 17.54 -24.19
C GLN A 123 -9.32 18.83 -23.35
N GLN A 124 -9.54 18.69 -22.04
CA GLN A 124 -9.61 19.82 -21.12
C GLN A 124 -8.24 20.44 -20.86
N GLU A 125 -7.21 19.62 -20.65
CA GLU A 125 -5.88 20.08 -20.24
C GLU A 125 -4.89 20.27 -21.40
N GLY A 126 -5.18 19.72 -22.59
CA GLY A 126 -4.39 19.88 -23.81
C GLY A 126 -3.20 18.92 -23.94
N TRP A 127 -3.31 17.69 -23.44
CA TRP A 127 -2.26 16.67 -23.54
C TRP A 127 -2.12 16.10 -24.96
N ALA A 128 -0.92 15.64 -25.33
CA ALA A 128 -0.67 15.08 -26.67
C ALA A 128 -1.38 13.74 -26.90
N TRP A 129 -1.50 12.92 -25.85
CA TRP A 129 -2.20 11.64 -25.89
C TRP A 129 -2.80 11.31 -24.51
N SER A 130 -3.74 10.37 -24.49
CA SER A 130 -4.30 9.79 -23.27
C SER A 130 -4.39 8.28 -23.35
N ARG A 131 -4.36 7.62 -22.20
CA ARG A 131 -4.59 6.17 -22.10
C ARG A 131 -5.21 5.79 -20.75
N GLY A 132 -6.29 5.03 -20.78
CA GLY A 132 -6.83 4.33 -19.62
C GLY A 132 -6.17 2.96 -19.49
N ARG A 133 -5.85 2.49 -18.28
CA ARG A 133 -5.46 1.09 -18.03
C ARG A 133 -5.82 0.64 -16.62
N ALA A 134 -6.02 -0.66 -16.43
CA ALA A 134 -6.42 -1.22 -15.14
C ALA A 134 -5.39 -1.01 -14.01
N ALA A 135 -4.09 -0.92 -14.31
CA ALA A 135 -3.03 -0.75 -13.31
C ALA A 135 -2.29 0.57 -13.50
N ARG A 136 -1.68 1.13 -12.46
CA ARG A 136 -0.80 2.32 -12.61
C ARG A 136 0.51 1.99 -13.32
N ILE A 137 1.22 3.00 -13.84
CA ILE A 137 2.59 2.84 -14.35
C ILE A 137 3.57 2.77 -13.18
N TRP A 138 4.48 1.80 -13.23
CA TRP A 138 5.60 1.69 -12.30
C TRP A 138 6.92 2.15 -12.92
N TYR A 139 7.85 2.63 -12.09
CA TYR A 139 9.18 3.10 -12.51
C TYR A 139 10.09 1.98 -13.06
N HIS A 140 9.72 0.72 -12.85
CA HIS A 140 10.51 -0.46 -13.20
C HIS A 140 9.66 -1.47 -13.99
N GLY A 141 10.30 -2.53 -14.53
CA GLY A 141 9.60 -3.58 -15.29
C GLY A 141 9.36 -3.20 -16.75
N GLU A 142 8.28 -3.72 -17.34
CA GLU A 142 7.88 -3.40 -18.71
C GLU A 142 7.44 -1.94 -18.85
N ASP A 143 6.72 -1.43 -17.85
CA ASP A 143 6.29 -0.03 -17.79
C ASP A 143 7.48 0.94 -17.84
N GLY A 144 8.55 0.66 -17.09
CA GLY A 144 9.79 1.44 -17.13
C GLY A 144 10.55 1.35 -18.46
N LYS A 145 10.20 0.44 -19.37
CA LYS A 145 10.76 0.34 -20.73
C LYS A 145 9.93 1.10 -21.77
N GLU A 146 8.62 1.24 -21.57
CA GLU A 146 7.71 1.90 -22.50
C GLU A 146 7.51 3.39 -22.14
N PHE A 147 7.47 3.70 -20.84
CA PHE A 147 7.12 5.02 -20.34
C PHE A 147 8.26 5.70 -19.57
N VAL A 148 8.28 7.03 -19.63
CA VAL A 148 9.05 7.89 -18.73
C VAL A 148 8.04 8.66 -17.88
N GLN A 149 8.08 8.43 -16.57
CA GLN A 149 7.33 9.25 -15.62
C GLN A 149 8.00 10.62 -15.51
N PRO A 150 7.24 11.71 -15.55
CA PRO A 150 7.80 13.04 -15.46
C PRO A 150 8.21 13.37 -14.02
N ASN A 151 9.07 14.37 -13.87
CA ASN A 151 9.15 15.11 -12.63
C ASN A 151 7.96 16.05 -12.59
N GLU A 152 7.03 15.82 -11.68
CA GLU A 152 5.86 16.68 -11.49
C GLU A 152 6.35 18.09 -11.11
N PRO A 153 5.92 19.15 -11.82
CA PRO A 153 6.29 20.51 -11.49
C PRO A 153 5.61 20.93 -10.18
N ASP A 154 6.30 21.76 -9.39
CA ASP A 154 5.70 22.34 -8.19
C ASP A 154 4.43 23.14 -8.56
N PRO A 155 3.33 22.99 -7.81
CA PRO A 155 2.08 23.68 -8.11
C PRO A 155 2.27 25.20 -8.10
N VAL A 156 1.73 25.87 -9.13
CA VAL A 156 1.83 27.32 -9.29
C VAL A 156 0.52 27.96 -8.88
N TYR A 157 0.51 28.57 -7.70
CA TYR A 157 -0.64 29.30 -7.19
C TYR A 157 -0.63 30.75 -7.68
N THR A 158 -1.77 31.20 -8.22
CA THR A 158 -2.00 32.63 -8.41
C THR A 158 -2.13 33.32 -7.05
N PRO A 159 -1.85 34.64 -6.94
CA PRO A 159 -2.00 35.37 -5.67
C PRO A 159 -3.42 35.27 -5.08
N GLU A 160 -4.44 35.17 -5.94
CA GLU A 160 -5.84 35.00 -5.52
C GLU A 160 -6.11 33.60 -4.96
N GLN A 161 -5.58 32.56 -5.61
CA GLN A 161 -5.67 31.18 -5.12
C GLN A 161 -4.94 31.01 -3.79
N GLN A 162 -3.72 31.54 -3.67
CA GLN A 162 -2.95 31.46 -2.43
C GLN A 162 -3.71 32.13 -1.28
N LYS A 163 -4.25 33.33 -1.51
CA LYS A 163 -5.05 34.04 -0.50
C LYS A 163 -6.29 33.24 -0.10
N ARG A 164 -7.00 32.64 -1.06
CA ARG A 164 -8.17 31.80 -0.79
C ARG A 164 -7.79 30.55 0.00
N LEU A 165 -6.67 29.92 -0.31
CA LEU A 165 -6.10 28.77 0.40
C LEU A 165 -5.78 29.13 1.85
N ASP A 166 -5.14 30.27 2.08
CA ASP A 166 -4.82 30.75 3.42
C ASP A 166 -6.10 31.02 4.25
N GLU A 167 -7.12 31.66 3.64
CA GLU A 167 -8.43 31.90 4.28
C GLU A 167 -9.17 30.60 4.61
N LEU A 168 -9.15 29.61 3.70
CA LEU A 168 -9.80 28.31 3.90
C LEU A 168 -9.09 27.48 4.97
N ARG A 169 -7.76 27.50 5.02
CA ARG A 169 -6.96 26.84 6.05
C ARG A 169 -7.18 27.48 7.42
N GLU A 170 -7.28 28.81 7.51
CA GLU A 170 -7.61 29.50 8.76
C GLU A 170 -9.03 29.16 9.25
N GLN A 171 -10.01 29.08 8.34
CA GLN A 171 -11.36 28.63 8.68
C GLN A 171 -11.36 27.18 9.15
N TRP A 172 -10.64 26.29 8.46
CA TRP A 172 -10.49 24.90 8.87
C TRP A 172 -9.89 24.79 10.29
N ASP A 173 -8.82 25.54 10.57
CA ASP A 173 -8.16 25.57 11.88
C ASP A 173 -9.04 26.13 13.00
N SER A 174 -10.12 26.86 12.66
CA SER A 174 -11.09 27.37 13.63
C SER A 174 -12.09 26.31 14.11
N TYR A 175 -12.24 25.20 13.38
CA TYR A 175 -13.12 24.10 13.77
C TYR A 175 -12.42 23.10 14.69
N ASP A 176 -13.03 22.80 15.83
CA ASP A 176 -12.49 21.85 16.82
C ASP A 176 -12.74 20.38 16.44
N SER A 177 -13.55 20.09 15.41
CA SER A 177 -13.93 18.74 14.97
C SER A 177 -14.35 18.72 13.50
N ARG A 178 -14.22 17.55 12.86
CA ARG A 178 -14.70 17.33 11.49
C ARG A 178 -16.23 17.31 11.48
N CYS A 179 -16.82 18.18 10.67
CA CYS A 179 -18.24 18.30 10.40
C CYS A 179 -18.47 18.54 8.89
N ASP A 180 -19.74 18.58 8.48
CA ASP A 180 -20.13 18.81 7.09
C ASP A 180 -19.50 20.10 6.52
N GLU A 181 -19.37 21.16 7.34
CA GLU A 181 -18.73 22.41 6.95
C GLU A 181 -17.22 22.24 6.72
N THR A 182 -16.53 21.43 7.53
CA THR A 182 -15.12 21.12 7.27
C THR A 182 -14.99 20.31 5.99
N ASP A 183 -15.80 19.29 5.74
CA ASP A 183 -15.72 18.48 4.51
C ASP A 183 -15.84 19.36 3.24
N VAL A 184 -16.68 20.40 3.27
CA VAL A 184 -16.78 21.40 2.20
C VAL A 184 -15.50 22.23 2.05
N LEU A 185 -14.87 22.64 3.15
CA LEU A 185 -13.61 23.38 3.13
C LEU A 185 -12.45 22.53 2.58
N GLU A 186 -12.32 21.25 2.97
CA GLU A 186 -11.31 20.33 2.42
C GLU A 186 -11.52 20.11 0.92
N ALA A 187 -12.76 19.89 0.47
CA ALA A 187 -13.06 19.76 -0.95
C ALA A 187 -12.72 21.04 -1.75
N GLU A 188 -12.92 22.24 -1.17
CA GLU A 188 -12.54 23.50 -1.82
C GLU A 188 -11.01 23.69 -1.86
N ILE A 189 -10.30 23.32 -0.80
CA ILE A 189 -8.83 23.33 -0.77
C ILE A 189 -8.27 22.39 -1.84
N GLU A 190 -8.72 21.14 -1.87
CA GLU A 190 -8.30 20.13 -2.85
C GLU A 190 -8.57 20.60 -4.29
N ALA A 191 -9.71 21.24 -4.54
CA ALA A 191 -10.02 21.78 -5.86
C ALA A 191 -9.05 22.89 -6.29
N ILE A 192 -8.66 23.78 -5.37
CA ILE A 192 -7.70 24.86 -5.67
C ILE A 192 -6.30 24.28 -5.91
N GLU A 193 -5.86 23.35 -5.07
CA GLU A 193 -4.57 22.68 -5.20
C GLU A 193 -4.48 21.91 -6.53
N LEU A 194 -5.52 21.16 -6.90
CA LEU A 194 -5.59 20.46 -8.19
C LEU A 194 -5.50 21.43 -9.38
N VAL A 195 -6.17 22.59 -9.32
CA VAL A 195 -6.08 23.60 -10.38
C VAL A 195 -4.67 24.17 -10.48
N ALA A 196 -3.99 24.38 -9.35
CA ALA A 196 -2.61 24.88 -9.32
C ALA A 196 -1.62 23.84 -9.88
N GLU A 197 -1.80 22.56 -9.56
CA GLU A 197 -1.04 21.45 -10.15
C GLU A 197 -1.22 21.38 -11.66
N VAL A 198 -2.46 21.42 -12.14
CA VAL A 198 -2.77 21.38 -13.59
C VAL A 198 -2.19 22.60 -14.32
N SER A 199 -2.20 23.76 -13.67
CA SER A 199 -1.68 25.02 -14.23
C SER A 199 -0.15 25.09 -14.24
N ALA A 200 0.54 24.32 -13.39
CA ALA A 200 1.99 24.24 -13.38
C ALA A 200 2.56 23.59 -14.67
N TRP A 201 1.74 22.79 -15.38
CA TRP A 201 2.12 22.17 -16.64
C TRP A 201 2.04 23.16 -17.81
N THR A 202 3.21 23.59 -18.30
CA THR A 202 3.30 24.49 -19.46
C THR A 202 2.93 23.77 -20.77
N ALA A 203 2.55 24.53 -21.79
CA ALA A 203 2.23 23.98 -23.12
C ALA A 203 3.41 23.20 -23.74
N GLU A 204 4.65 23.62 -23.44
CA GLU A 204 5.87 22.92 -23.88
C GLU A 204 6.04 21.56 -23.19
N MET A 205 5.71 21.47 -21.89
CA MET A 205 5.79 20.20 -21.15
C MET A 205 4.71 19.22 -21.62
N LYS A 206 3.50 19.73 -21.92
CA LYS A 206 2.37 18.98 -22.48
C LYS A 206 2.63 18.49 -23.90
N SER A 207 3.46 19.20 -24.67
CA SER A 207 3.87 18.80 -26.02
C SER A 207 4.70 17.51 -25.95
N GLY A 208 4.17 16.42 -26.51
CA GLY A 208 4.79 15.09 -26.50
C GLY A 208 4.60 14.29 -25.21
N ALA A 209 3.92 14.86 -24.21
CA ALA A 209 3.53 14.15 -22.99
C ALA A 209 2.02 13.86 -22.99
N GLY A 210 1.63 12.81 -22.30
CA GLY A 210 0.26 12.35 -22.19
C GLY A 210 -0.20 12.23 -20.76
N VAL A 211 -1.50 11.92 -20.64
CA VAL A 211 -2.15 11.62 -19.36
C VAL A 211 -2.51 10.14 -19.31
N MET A 212 -2.21 9.51 -18.18
CA MET A 212 -2.61 8.14 -17.91
C MET A 212 -3.61 8.10 -16.76
N VAL A 213 -4.68 7.35 -16.96
CA VAL A 213 -5.72 7.14 -15.95
C VAL A 213 -5.77 5.66 -15.59
N SER A 214 -5.72 5.37 -14.29
CA SER A 214 -5.78 4.00 -13.78
C SER A 214 -6.74 3.86 -12.61
N LEU A 215 -7.11 2.62 -12.28
CA LEU A 215 -7.95 2.32 -11.13
C LEU A 215 -7.09 1.69 -10.04
N TYR A 216 -7.05 2.30 -8.86
CA TYR A 216 -6.34 1.78 -7.69
C TYR A 216 -7.28 1.81 -6.49
N GLU A 217 -7.50 0.66 -5.85
CA GLU A 217 -8.42 0.50 -4.71
C GLU A 217 -9.83 1.08 -4.93
N GLY A 218 -10.31 1.05 -6.18
CA GLY A 218 -11.63 1.59 -6.55
C GLY A 218 -11.67 3.10 -6.81
N GLN A 219 -10.53 3.78 -6.66
CA GLN A 219 -10.37 5.20 -6.95
C GLN A 219 -9.63 5.43 -8.27
N VAL A 220 -9.98 6.51 -8.95
CA VAL A 220 -9.33 6.92 -10.20
C VAL A 220 -8.02 7.63 -9.86
N TYR A 221 -6.93 7.14 -10.41
CA TYR A 221 -5.61 7.73 -10.27
C TYR A 221 -5.13 8.30 -11.61
N VAL A 222 -4.78 9.59 -11.61
CA VAL A 222 -4.39 10.33 -12.81
C VAL A 222 -2.89 10.65 -12.75
N GLN A 223 -2.12 10.11 -13.69
CA GLN A 223 -0.70 10.42 -13.87
C GLN A 223 -0.56 11.34 -15.08
N ARG A 224 -0.19 12.61 -14.84
CA ARG A 224 0.03 13.62 -15.88
C ARG A 224 1.47 13.58 -16.35
N GLY A 225 1.74 14.10 -17.56
CA GLY A 225 3.09 14.29 -18.09
C GLY A 225 3.85 13.02 -18.49
N VAL A 226 3.18 11.88 -18.63
CA VAL A 226 3.81 10.61 -19.03
C VAL A 226 4.32 10.72 -20.46
N ARG A 227 5.57 10.34 -20.74
CA ARG A 227 6.13 10.32 -22.10
C ARG A 227 6.38 8.90 -22.58
N LEU A 228 6.17 8.66 -23.87
CA LEU A 228 6.56 7.42 -24.52
C LEU A 228 8.06 7.47 -24.82
N LYS A 229 8.81 6.44 -24.46
CA LYS A 229 10.24 6.36 -24.77
C LYS A 229 10.51 6.35 -26.28
N ALA A 230 9.58 5.84 -27.08
CA ALA A 230 9.68 5.81 -28.53
C ALA A 230 9.62 7.19 -29.20
N ASP A 231 8.96 8.17 -28.56
CA ASP A 231 8.78 9.52 -29.08
C ASP A 231 9.85 10.50 -28.57
N MET A 232 10.73 10.04 -27.67
CA MET A 232 11.93 10.81 -27.35
C MET A 232 12.81 10.81 -28.61
N PRO A 233 13.20 11.99 -29.13
CA PRO A 233 14.28 12.02 -30.12
C PRO A 233 15.45 11.22 -29.55
N GLU A 234 16.14 10.45 -30.41
CA GLU A 234 17.46 9.89 -30.06
C GLU A 234 18.42 11.06 -29.78
N GLU A 235 18.29 11.68 -28.62
CA GLU A 235 19.17 12.75 -28.19
C GLU A 235 20.48 12.12 -27.76
N THR A 236 21.36 12.03 -28.75
CA THR A 236 22.60 12.82 -28.74
C THR A 236 22.45 14.04 -27.82
N VAL A 237 22.79 13.86 -26.55
CA VAL A 237 22.64 14.87 -25.50
C VAL A 237 23.56 16.06 -25.81
N THR A 238 23.00 17.10 -26.41
CA THR A 238 23.52 18.46 -26.37
C THR A 238 22.41 19.39 -25.92
N SER A 239 22.30 19.61 -24.61
CA SER A 239 21.72 20.84 -24.09
C SER A 239 22.36 21.19 -22.76
N SER A 240 22.81 22.43 -22.71
CA SER A 240 23.58 23.07 -21.67
C SER A 240 22.71 23.46 -20.48
N VAL A 241 22.88 22.75 -19.37
CA VAL A 241 22.78 23.31 -18.03
C VAL A 241 24.09 22.95 -17.35
N THR A 242 24.77 23.95 -16.80
CA THR A 242 26.10 23.83 -16.20
C THR A 242 26.03 23.11 -14.85
N VAL A 243 25.65 21.84 -14.88
CA VAL A 243 26.07 20.83 -13.90
C VAL A 243 27.39 20.23 -14.42
N PRO A 244 28.37 19.92 -13.57
CA PRO A 244 29.66 19.40 -14.02
C PRO A 244 29.43 18.05 -14.73
N PHE A 245 29.35 18.11 -16.06
CA PHE A 245 29.20 16.99 -16.96
C PHE A 245 30.49 16.18 -16.91
N THR A 246 30.48 15.07 -16.17
CA THR A 246 31.39 13.97 -16.47
C THR A 246 31.00 13.47 -17.85
N SER A 247 31.87 13.70 -18.84
CA SER A 247 31.84 13.07 -20.15
C SER A 247 31.36 11.63 -20.02
N ARG A 248 30.15 11.32 -20.52
CA ARG A 248 29.67 9.95 -20.62
C ARG A 248 30.56 9.28 -21.66
N GLN A 249 31.49 8.45 -21.18
CA GLN A 249 32.30 7.64 -22.09
C GLN A 249 31.36 6.84 -23.01
N PRO A 250 31.68 6.71 -24.31
CA PRO A 250 30.90 5.89 -25.23
C PRO A 250 30.71 4.50 -24.64
N ASP A 251 29.51 3.95 -24.78
CA ASP A 251 29.19 2.63 -24.25
C ASP A 251 30.08 1.60 -24.95
N ALA A 252 30.87 0.86 -24.17
CA ALA A 252 31.76 -0.17 -24.71
C ALA A 252 31.01 -1.29 -25.44
N ALA A 253 29.69 -1.39 -25.28
CA ALA A 253 28.83 -2.35 -25.96
C ALA A 253 28.14 -1.80 -27.23
N GLU A 254 28.41 -0.57 -27.63
CA GLU A 254 27.83 0.04 -28.82
C GLU A 254 28.20 -0.77 -30.09
N GLY A 255 27.18 -1.22 -30.84
CA GLY A 255 27.33 -2.09 -32.01
C GLY A 255 27.33 -3.61 -31.75
N ILE A 256 27.23 -4.05 -30.49
CA ILE A 256 27.07 -5.47 -30.14
C ILE A 256 25.59 -5.87 -30.27
N SER A 257 25.31 -7.04 -30.88
CA SER A 257 23.94 -7.54 -31.00
C SER A 257 23.34 -7.94 -29.66
N VAL A 258 22.05 -7.65 -29.45
CA VAL A 258 21.33 -7.94 -28.19
C VAL A 258 21.46 -9.40 -27.76
N PRO A 259 21.28 -10.43 -28.63
CA PRO A 259 21.42 -11.82 -28.21
C PRO A 259 22.83 -12.18 -27.71
N LEU A 260 23.87 -11.62 -28.34
CA LEU A 260 25.26 -11.84 -27.94
C LEU A 260 25.56 -11.14 -26.61
N LEU A 261 25.06 -9.90 -26.44
CA LEU A 261 25.17 -9.15 -25.21
C LEU A 261 24.50 -9.91 -24.07
N THR A 262 23.24 -10.32 -24.23
CA THR A 262 22.49 -11.12 -23.23
C THR A 262 23.23 -12.40 -22.85
N LYS A 263 23.77 -13.14 -23.83
CA LYS A 263 24.56 -14.36 -23.56
C LYS A 263 25.79 -14.05 -22.72
N MET A 264 26.60 -13.06 -23.10
CA MET A 264 27.84 -12.71 -22.38
C MET A 264 27.58 -12.10 -21.00
N THR A 265 26.54 -11.29 -20.84
CA THR A 265 26.16 -10.78 -19.52
C THR A 265 25.61 -11.87 -18.62
N SER A 266 24.95 -12.90 -19.17
CA SER A 266 24.48 -14.06 -18.40
C SER A 266 25.66 -14.86 -17.84
N GLU A 267 26.70 -15.10 -18.65
CA GLU A 267 27.96 -15.72 -18.19
C GLU A 267 28.64 -14.89 -17.09
N ARG A 268 28.67 -13.57 -17.26
CA ARG A 268 29.20 -12.65 -16.24
C ARG A 268 28.41 -12.75 -14.93
N THR A 269 27.08 -12.80 -15.00
CA THR A 269 26.22 -12.98 -13.81
C THR A 269 26.54 -14.29 -13.10
N LEU A 270 26.67 -15.41 -13.83
CA LEU A 270 27.04 -16.70 -13.24
C LEU A 270 28.42 -16.65 -12.57
N ALA A 271 29.41 -16.01 -13.21
CA ALA A 271 30.75 -15.85 -12.65
C ALA A 271 30.74 -15.01 -11.36
N VAL A 272 29.97 -13.92 -11.32
CA VAL A 272 29.82 -13.09 -10.11
C VAL A 272 29.10 -13.85 -9.01
N GLN A 273 28.04 -14.60 -9.32
CA GLN A 273 27.35 -15.46 -8.35
C GLN A 273 28.31 -16.50 -7.76
N ALA A 274 29.10 -17.18 -8.58
CA ALA A 274 30.09 -18.15 -8.11
C ALA A 274 31.19 -17.50 -7.25
N ALA A 275 31.69 -16.32 -7.65
CA ALA A 275 32.68 -15.58 -6.88
C ALA A 275 32.14 -15.10 -5.53
N LEU A 276 30.86 -14.70 -5.47
CA LEU A 276 30.19 -14.29 -4.24
C LEU A 276 30.03 -15.49 -3.29
N MET A 277 29.71 -16.68 -3.81
CA MET A 277 29.65 -17.92 -3.01
C MET A 277 31.02 -18.28 -2.38
N GLN A 278 32.12 -17.87 -2.99
CA GLN A 278 33.48 -18.06 -2.44
C GLN A 278 33.88 -16.99 -1.43
N GLN A 279 33.09 -15.92 -1.26
CA GLN A 279 33.37 -14.80 -0.34
C GLN A 279 32.24 -14.65 0.69
N PRO A 280 32.09 -15.60 1.63
CA PRO A 280 30.96 -15.65 2.54
C PRO A 280 30.84 -14.42 3.43
N GLU A 281 31.95 -13.81 3.87
CA GLU A 281 31.91 -12.58 4.68
C GLU A 281 31.25 -11.41 3.94
N LYS A 282 31.57 -11.23 2.64
CA LYS A 282 30.94 -10.18 1.82
C LYS A 282 29.50 -10.51 1.48
N ALA A 283 29.20 -11.78 1.23
CA ALA A 283 27.83 -12.23 0.98
C ALA A 283 26.93 -11.96 2.21
N VAL A 284 27.42 -12.25 3.42
CA VAL A 284 26.73 -11.96 4.68
C VAL A 284 26.59 -10.45 4.89
N ALA A 285 27.64 -9.65 4.62
CA ALA A 285 27.55 -8.19 4.73
C ALA A 285 26.51 -7.58 3.77
N LEU A 286 26.46 -8.07 2.53
CA LEU A 286 25.44 -7.66 1.55
C LEU A 286 24.04 -8.11 1.98
N MET A 287 23.90 -9.34 2.50
CA MET A 287 22.63 -9.82 3.02
C MET A 287 22.17 -8.98 4.21
N ALA A 288 23.06 -8.66 5.14
CA ALA A 288 22.76 -7.79 6.28
C ALA A 288 22.32 -6.39 5.83
N PHE A 289 22.99 -5.81 4.81
CA PHE A 289 22.58 -4.55 4.21
C PHE A 289 21.18 -4.64 3.56
N CYS A 290 20.93 -5.67 2.75
CA CYS A 290 19.62 -5.89 2.14
C CYS A 290 18.53 -6.08 3.20
N THR A 291 18.81 -6.85 4.26
CA THR A 291 17.89 -7.03 5.39
C THR A 291 17.62 -5.69 6.07
N ALA A 292 18.64 -4.90 6.38
CA ALA A 292 18.48 -3.58 6.99
C ALA A 292 17.62 -2.63 6.12
N CYS A 293 17.79 -2.65 4.80
CA CYS A 293 16.96 -1.87 3.87
C CYS A 293 15.52 -2.38 3.75
N SER A 294 15.24 -3.62 4.18
CA SER A 294 13.89 -4.21 4.16
C SER A 294 13.11 -4.01 5.46
N VAL A 295 13.76 -3.51 6.51
CA VAL A 295 13.11 -3.23 7.80
C VAL A 295 12.25 -1.97 7.67
N ASP A 296 10.94 -2.13 7.80
CA ASP A 296 9.97 -1.04 7.86
C ASP A 296 9.07 -1.22 9.09
N GLY A 297 8.94 -0.14 9.86
CA GLY A 297 8.14 -0.07 11.09
C GLY A 297 7.16 1.09 11.11
N VAL A 298 6.89 1.71 9.96
CA VAL A 298 5.96 2.84 9.88
C VAL A 298 4.56 2.37 10.27
N GLN A 299 4.02 2.99 11.33
CA GLN A 299 2.67 2.73 11.79
C GLN A 299 1.67 3.63 11.06
N THR A 300 0.57 3.04 10.60
CA THR A 300 -0.54 3.73 9.95
C THR A 300 -1.78 3.71 10.85
N ARG A 301 -2.74 4.58 10.56
CA ARG A 301 -4.06 4.56 11.20
C ARG A 301 -5.06 3.95 10.23
N ASP A 302 -5.65 2.84 10.64
CA ASP A 302 -6.75 2.21 9.91
C ASP A 302 -7.97 2.13 10.82
N MET A 303 -9.11 2.61 10.33
CA MET A 303 -10.39 2.66 11.05
C MET A 303 -10.29 3.23 12.49
N GLY A 304 -9.43 4.23 12.68
CA GLY A 304 -9.22 4.88 14.00
C GLY A 304 -8.28 4.13 14.95
N HIS A 305 -7.69 3.01 14.53
CA HIS A 305 -6.72 2.24 15.31
C HIS A 305 -5.31 2.39 14.71
N THR A 306 -4.32 2.61 15.57
CA THR A 306 -2.90 2.59 15.17
C THR A 306 -2.45 1.13 15.00
N SER A 307 -1.86 0.80 13.86
CA SER A 307 -1.27 -0.52 13.63
C SER A 307 -0.12 -0.78 14.60
N ARG A 308 0.09 -2.04 15.01
CA ARG A 308 1.26 -2.40 15.82
C ARG A 308 2.52 -2.32 14.96
N SER A 309 3.62 -1.88 15.54
CA SER A 309 4.91 -1.92 14.87
C SER A 309 5.33 -3.38 14.68
N THR A 310 5.69 -3.76 13.46
CA THR A 310 6.32 -5.04 13.15
C THR A 310 7.74 -5.14 13.70
N LEU A 311 8.30 -4.02 14.17
CA LEU A 311 9.68 -3.93 14.68
C LEU A 311 9.83 -4.40 16.12
N ASP A 312 8.75 -4.46 16.91
CA ASP A 312 8.82 -4.82 18.34
C ASP A 312 9.66 -6.09 18.59
N ALA A 313 9.44 -7.13 17.77
CA ALA A 313 10.18 -8.40 17.88
C ALA A 313 11.65 -8.27 17.46
N VAL A 314 11.94 -7.45 16.45
CA VAL A 314 13.31 -7.21 15.96
C VAL A 314 14.09 -6.38 16.98
N GLU A 315 13.50 -5.31 17.50
CA GLU A 315 14.08 -4.46 18.53
C GLU A 315 14.42 -5.25 19.80
N ALA A 316 13.48 -6.12 20.25
CA ALA A 316 13.72 -7.02 21.37
C ALA A 316 14.88 -7.98 21.11
N ALA A 317 14.96 -8.55 19.91
CA ALA A 317 15.98 -9.54 19.56
C ALA A 317 17.39 -8.95 19.51
N ILE A 318 17.53 -7.70 19.06
CA ILE A 318 18.82 -7.01 18.97
C ILE A 318 19.14 -6.15 20.21
N GLY A 319 18.24 -6.12 21.21
CA GLY A 319 18.38 -5.28 22.40
C GLY A 319 18.43 -3.78 22.07
N PHE A 320 17.72 -3.36 21.02
CA PHE A 320 17.67 -1.97 20.62
C PHE A 320 16.62 -1.21 21.42
N HIS A 321 16.99 0.00 21.85
CA HIS A 321 16.06 0.92 22.49
C HIS A 321 16.15 2.29 21.82
N LEU A 322 15.04 2.75 21.25
CA LEU A 322 14.96 4.04 20.56
C LEU A 322 15.40 5.22 21.45
N ARG A 323 15.16 5.13 22.77
CA ARG A 323 15.52 6.14 23.77
C ARG A 323 17.02 6.47 23.85
N ASP A 324 17.88 5.61 23.31
CA ASP A 324 19.33 5.81 23.29
C ASP A 324 19.79 6.64 22.08
N TRP A 325 18.94 6.78 21.07
CA TRP A 325 19.26 7.42 19.78
C TRP A 325 18.33 8.58 19.43
N TRP A 326 17.15 8.64 20.05
CA TRP A 326 16.15 9.67 19.82
C TRP A 326 15.73 10.32 21.12
N GLN A 327 15.54 11.65 21.06
CA GLN A 327 15.01 12.45 22.16
C GLN A 327 14.00 13.48 21.60
N PRO A 328 12.94 13.80 22.36
CA PRO A 328 11.96 14.76 21.90
C PRO A 328 12.53 16.20 22.00
N THR A 329 12.42 16.93 20.92
CA THR A 329 12.76 18.35 20.81
C THR A 329 11.55 19.15 20.33
N LYS A 330 11.65 20.48 20.39
CA LYS A 330 10.64 21.37 19.81
C LYS A 330 10.41 21.08 18.33
N ASP A 331 11.49 20.90 17.57
CA ASP A 331 11.40 20.78 16.11
C ASP A 331 10.95 19.38 15.66
N ASN A 332 11.28 18.32 16.41
CA ASN A 332 10.97 16.94 15.99
C ASN A 332 9.68 16.36 16.59
N TYR A 333 9.17 16.89 17.71
CA TYR A 333 8.05 16.30 18.44
C TYR A 333 7.11 17.35 19.05
N PHE A 334 7.60 18.19 19.98
CA PHE A 334 6.71 19.06 20.76
C PHE A 334 6.03 20.16 19.94
N GLY A 335 6.65 20.64 18.86
CA GLY A 335 6.07 21.62 17.95
C GLY A 335 4.81 21.10 17.24
N SER A 336 4.75 19.80 16.99
CA SER A 336 3.65 19.13 16.30
C SER A 336 2.49 18.75 17.24
N LEU A 337 2.71 18.76 18.56
CA LEU A 337 1.69 18.42 19.54
C LEU A 337 0.72 19.59 19.83
N LYS A 338 -0.50 19.25 20.30
CA LYS A 338 -1.42 20.24 20.91
C LYS A 338 -0.89 20.65 22.29
N HIS A 339 -1.17 21.87 22.72
CA HIS A 339 -0.72 22.39 24.02
C HIS A 339 -1.01 21.45 25.22
N PRO A 340 -2.22 20.87 25.36
CA PRO A 340 -2.50 19.91 26.44
C PRO A 340 -1.67 18.62 26.35
N GLN A 341 -1.28 18.20 25.14
CA GLN A 341 -0.47 16.99 24.95
C GLN A 341 1.00 17.23 25.36
N ILE A 342 1.51 18.44 25.19
CA ILE A 342 2.85 18.83 25.69
C ILE A 342 2.86 18.73 27.23
N VAL A 343 1.84 19.29 27.89
CA VAL A 343 1.68 19.22 29.35
C VAL A 343 1.52 17.76 29.82
N ALA A 344 0.72 16.95 29.11
CA ALA A 344 0.55 15.53 29.42
C ALA A 344 1.88 14.75 29.28
N SER A 345 2.68 15.03 28.25
CA SER A 345 4.00 14.42 28.06
C SER A 345 4.93 14.75 29.24
N LEU A 346 4.95 16.00 29.70
CA LEU A 346 5.73 16.41 30.88
C LEU A 346 5.27 15.70 32.15
N LYS A 347 3.96 15.50 32.34
CA LYS A 347 3.43 14.72 33.46
C LYS A 347 3.83 13.25 33.37
N GLU A 348 3.76 12.63 32.18
CA GLU A 348 4.20 11.24 31.96
C GLU A 348 5.69 11.06 32.26
N ALA A 349 6.53 12.06 31.94
CA ALA A 349 7.94 12.06 32.27
C ALA A 349 8.25 12.31 33.77
N GLY A 350 7.23 12.47 34.62
CA GLY A 350 7.39 12.76 36.06
C GLY A 350 7.73 14.23 36.37
N LEU A 351 7.74 15.11 35.37
CA LEU A 351 8.10 16.52 35.48
C LEU A 351 6.87 17.38 35.79
N THR A 352 6.18 17.06 36.89
CA THR A 352 4.89 17.70 37.25
C THR A 352 4.99 19.20 37.50
N GLY A 353 6.12 19.68 38.03
CA GLY A 353 6.40 21.11 38.20
C GLY A 353 6.50 21.85 36.85
N ALA A 354 7.35 21.35 35.95
CA ALA A 354 7.51 21.90 34.60
C ALA A 354 6.21 21.80 33.78
N ALA A 355 5.40 20.78 34.01
CA ALA A 355 4.07 20.66 33.40
C ALA A 355 3.11 21.77 33.85
N GLY A 356 3.12 22.13 35.14
CA GLY A 356 2.30 23.21 35.69
C GLY A 356 2.75 24.60 35.22
N ASP A 357 4.05 24.78 34.96
CA ASP A 357 4.58 25.98 34.34
C ASP A 357 4.19 26.06 32.86
N ALA A 358 4.35 24.96 32.13
CA ALA A 358 3.96 24.84 30.72
C ALA A 358 2.47 25.12 30.49
N GLU A 359 1.59 24.73 31.41
CA GLU A 359 0.14 24.96 31.30
C GLU A 359 -0.25 26.45 31.18
N LYS A 360 0.60 27.35 31.68
CA LYS A 360 0.37 28.82 31.64
C LYS A 360 1.08 29.49 30.46
N MET A 361 1.82 28.73 29.66
CA MET A 361 2.62 29.25 28.56
C MET A 361 1.84 29.19 27.24
N LYS A 362 2.34 29.90 26.22
CA LYS A 362 1.88 29.71 24.84
C LYS A 362 2.50 28.42 24.29
N LYS A 363 1.82 27.75 23.35
CA LYS A 363 2.26 26.47 22.74
C LYS A 363 3.75 26.45 22.36
N GLY A 364 4.23 27.48 21.66
CA GLY A 364 5.62 27.55 21.20
C GLY A 364 6.65 27.63 22.34
N ASP A 365 6.30 28.29 23.44
CA ASP A 365 7.13 28.42 24.62
C ASP A 365 7.06 27.16 25.48
N ALA A 366 5.87 26.57 25.63
CA ALA A 366 5.67 25.28 26.28
C ALA A 366 6.48 24.16 25.59
N ALA A 367 6.58 24.18 24.25
CA ALA A 367 7.40 23.23 23.49
C ALA A 367 8.90 23.39 23.76
N ALA A 368 9.41 24.63 23.78
CA ALA A 368 10.81 24.90 24.11
C ALA A 368 11.14 24.56 25.58
N HIS A 369 10.19 24.83 26.48
CA HIS A 369 10.28 24.47 27.89
C HIS A 369 10.32 22.95 28.05
N ALA A 370 9.46 22.21 27.34
CA ALA A 370 9.44 20.76 27.40
C ALA A 370 10.77 20.13 26.93
N GLU A 371 11.33 20.63 25.82
CA GLU A 371 12.65 20.22 25.34
C GLU A 371 13.74 20.41 26.40
N HIS A 372 13.79 21.59 27.04
CA HIS A 372 14.80 21.90 28.05
C HIS A 372 14.77 20.94 29.25
N PHE A 373 13.58 20.54 29.69
CA PHE A 373 13.45 19.63 30.83
C PHE A 373 13.57 18.15 30.44
N MET A 374 13.25 17.79 29.20
CA MET A 374 13.27 16.39 28.75
C MET A 374 14.60 15.91 28.17
N GLN A 375 15.53 16.82 27.82
CA GLN A 375 16.83 16.52 27.19
C GLN A 375 17.69 15.42 27.85
N HIS A 376 17.47 15.10 29.13
CA HIS A 376 18.27 14.09 29.85
C HIS A 376 17.43 12.97 30.49
N THR A 377 16.14 12.91 30.19
CA THR A 377 15.20 11.97 30.83
C THR A 377 15.16 10.59 30.17
N ARG A 378 15.78 10.43 28.98
CA ARG A 378 15.60 9.25 28.09
C ARG A 378 14.12 8.90 27.88
N TRP A 379 13.24 9.89 28.01
CA TRP A 379 11.81 9.71 27.85
C TRP A 379 11.47 9.61 26.37
N VAL A 380 10.60 8.65 26.06
CA VAL A 380 9.97 8.49 24.76
C VAL A 380 8.48 8.26 24.97
N PRO A 381 7.62 8.74 24.05
CA PRO A 381 6.18 8.51 24.12
C PRO A 381 5.84 7.02 24.19
N ALA A 382 4.77 6.65 24.88
CA ALA A 382 4.38 5.26 25.09
C ALA A 382 4.27 4.42 23.80
N TRP A 383 3.83 5.02 22.70
CA TRP A 383 3.69 4.34 21.40
C TRP A 383 5.01 4.19 20.63
N LEU A 384 6.09 4.83 21.08
CA LEU A 384 7.47 4.65 20.59
C LEU A 384 8.32 3.78 21.52
N LYS A 385 7.73 3.27 22.61
CA LYS A 385 8.43 2.35 23.51
C LYS A 385 8.43 0.96 22.87
N GLY A 386 9.63 0.44 22.59
CA GLY A 386 9.79 -0.98 22.28
C GLY A 386 9.39 -1.85 23.48
N PRO A 387 9.15 -3.16 23.25
CA PRO A 387 8.72 -4.08 24.30
C PRO A 387 9.74 -4.14 25.44
N GLU A 388 9.27 -4.05 26.68
CA GLU A 388 10.13 -4.20 27.86
C GLU A 388 10.68 -5.64 27.89
N SER A 389 12.00 -5.79 28.00
CA SER A 389 12.60 -7.11 28.12
C SER A 389 12.12 -7.75 29.41
N ALA A 390 11.31 -8.82 29.31
CA ALA A 390 11.00 -9.65 30.45
C ALA A 390 12.29 -10.39 30.90
N GLY A 391 13.03 -9.80 31.85
CA GLY A 391 14.05 -10.53 32.62
C GLY A 391 15.36 -9.80 32.87
N LYS A 392 15.39 -8.99 33.93
CA LYS A 392 16.46 -8.98 34.95
C LYS A 392 15.89 -8.37 36.23
N ALA A 393 15.16 -9.20 36.99
CA ALA A 393 14.88 -8.93 38.39
C ALA A 393 16.13 -9.28 39.20
N ASP A 394 16.58 -8.31 39.99
CA ASP A 394 17.38 -8.40 41.22
C ASP A 394 18.54 -9.40 41.26
N ALA A 395 19.74 -8.89 40.98
CA ALA A 395 20.99 -9.43 41.50
C ALA A 395 22.03 -8.31 41.61
N ASP A 396 21.77 -7.34 42.49
CA ASP A 396 22.79 -6.46 43.08
C ASP A 396 22.15 -5.69 44.24
N ASP A 397 21.98 -6.36 45.38
CA ASP A 397 22.05 -5.74 46.72
C ASP A 397 21.90 -6.82 47.80
N ALA A 398 23.03 -7.42 48.18
CA ALA A 398 23.15 -8.14 49.44
C ALA A 398 24.60 -8.14 49.91
N VAL A 399 25.08 -6.97 50.32
CA VAL A 399 26.17 -6.86 51.30
C VAL A 399 25.72 -5.91 52.40
N SER A 400 25.15 -6.46 53.46
CA SER A 400 25.31 -5.90 54.81
C SER A 400 24.94 -6.94 55.87
N ASP A 401 25.89 -7.14 56.78
CA ASP A 401 25.84 -7.96 57.98
C ASP A 401 24.52 -7.93 58.76
N THR A 402 24.11 -9.10 59.25
CA THR A 402 23.65 -9.22 60.65
C THR A 402 24.11 -10.53 61.26
N ASP A 403 24.86 -10.35 62.32
CA ASP A 403 25.31 -11.31 63.32
C ASP A 403 24.14 -11.95 64.11
N SER A 404 24.48 -13.04 64.79
CA SER A 404 23.85 -13.68 65.95
C SER A 404 22.85 -14.83 65.75
N THR A 405 23.37 -16.01 66.16
CA THR A 405 22.73 -17.10 66.94
C THR A 405 21.56 -17.84 66.26
N ASP A 406 21.51 -19.16 66.17
CA ASP A 406 21.60 -20.06 67.31
C ASP A 406 21.72 -21.54 66.88
N ASN A 407 22.03 -22.35 67.86
CA ASN A 407 22.62 -23.66 67.77
C ASN A 407 21.68 -24.77 67.25
N ASP A 408 22.30 -25.65 66.48
CA ASP A 408 21.84 -26.92 65.95
C ASP A 408 21.11 -27.78 67.01
N THR A 409 19.88 -28.20 66.71
CA THR A 409 19.14 -29.19 67.50
C THR A 409 18.59 -30.27 66.58
N THR A 410 19.33 -31.37 66.58
CA THR A 410 18.88 -32.76 66.60
C THR A 410 18.31 -33.42 65.33
N ASN A 411 19.14 -34.35 64.86
CA ASN A 411 18.89 -35.79 64.99
C ASN A 411 18.01 -36.42 63.89
N THR A 412 18.71 -36.88 62.86
CA THR A 412 18.34 -38.05 62.06
C THR A 412 18.05 -39.25 62.96
N ALA A 413 16.78 -39.64 63.02
CA ALA A 413 16.37 -40.95 63.52
C ALA A 413 16.89 -42.04 62.58
N HIS A 414 17.72 -42.91 63.14
CA HIS A 414 18.24 -44.10 62.49
C HIS A 414 17.38 -45.30 62.87
N ALA A 415 17.19 -46.15 61.87
CA ALA A 415 16.88 -47.57 61.94
C ALA A 415 15.39 -47.95 62.03
N ALA A 416 15.16 -49.11 61.44
CA ALA A 416 13.96 -49.92 61.56
C ALA A 416 13.49 -50.10 63.01
#